data_AF-A0A7W0NV32-F1
#
_entry.id   AF-A0A7W0NV32-F1
#
_cell.length_a   1.000
_cell.length_b   1.000
_cell.length_c   1.000
_cell.angle_alpha   90.00
_cell.angle_beta   90.00
_cell.angle_gamma   90.00
#
_symmetry.space_group_name_H-M   'P 1'
#
loop_
_entity.id
_entity.type
_entity.pdbx_description
1 polymer ?
#
loop_
_entity_poly.entity_id
_entity_poly.type
_entity_poly.pdbx_seq_one_letter_code
_entity_poly.pdbx_strand_id
1 'polypeptide(L)'
;MIGVVASAAQHRVIREFFNLFKTPWEFCSLGASYEVLICADSQVAFNPAQLVVVYGARPGAFDAQNDLEAISLSKGANLSFKGNRIPLYGDFVSLSGPGKPVLQTENGETVGLEFGPAERKCVRLGFDLFSEVKQLLRRGQPAAHARIPTLDLQIALLRDLIVERSIPLVEIPPVPPGYKFIVCLTHDVDHLGIKNHRCDHTVFGFLFRAIFGSLAGFCKGRRSFQQLAANWKAAISLPLVHLGLASDFWKTIGRYREIEGVLPSTFFVIPQQDNPGHGSDGPAPSRRAARYAVDQLRDEIKA
;
A
#
# COMPACT_ATOMS: atom_id res chain seq x y z
N MET A 1 -0.79 -23.51 -8.23
CA MET A 1 -1.26 -22.77 -7.02
C MET A 1 -0.07 -22.49 -6.11
N ILE A 2 -0.07 -21.34 -5.42
CA ILE A 2 0.98 -20.93 -4.47
C ILE A 2 0.62 -21.38 -3.05
N GLY A 3 1.51 -22.13 -2.40
CA GLY A 3 1.44 -22.43 -0.98
C GLY A 3 2.34 -21.51 -0.16
N VAL A 4 1.89 -21.07 1.01
CA VAL A 4 2.67 -20.19 1.89
C VAL A 4 2.87 -20.83 3.26
N VAL A 5 4.12 -21.02 3.66
CA VAL A 5 4.52 -21.45 5.00
C VAL A 5 4.93 -20.23 5.80
N ALA A 6 4.23 -19.95 6.88
CA ALA A 6 4.50 -18.82 7.74
C ALA A 6 3.96 -19.03 9.15
N SER A 7 4.44 -18.24 10.10
CA SER A 7 3.88 -18.20 11.46
C SER A 7 2.51 -17.51 11.49
N ALA A 8 1.68 -17.87 12.48
CA ALA A 8 0.37 -17.25 12.69
C ALA A 8 0.45 -15.71 12.83
N ALA A 9 1.57 -15.18 13.34
CA ALA A 9 1.80 -13.75 13.50
C ALA A 9 1.88 -12.99 12.15
N GLN A 10 2.24 -13.68 11.07
CA GLN A 10 2.37 -13.10 9.72
C GLN A 10 1.09 -13.27 8.88
N HIS A 11 0.12 -14.09 9.31
CA HIS A 11 -1.06 -14.40 8.50
C HIS A 11 -1.82 -13.17 7.99
N ARG A 12 -1.97 -12.13 8.83
CA ARG A 12 -2.66 -10.91 8.42
C ARG A 12 -1.94 -10.20 7.28
N VAL A 13 -0.63 -9.97 7.40
CA VAL A 13 0.14 -9.26 6.37
C VAL A 13 0.24 -10.08 5.09
N ILE A 14 0.31 -11.41 5.19
CA ILE A 14 0.31 -12.30 4.03
C ILE A 14 -1.01 -12.16 3.27
N ARG A 15 -2.16 -12.15 3.95
CA ARG A 15 -3.46 -11.91 3.30
C ARG A 15 -3.50 -10.58 2.57
N GLU A 16 -3.00 -9.50 3.19
CA GLU A 16 -2.91 -8.19 2.54
C GLU A 16 -1.97 -8.21 1.32
N PHE A 17 -0.80 -8.86 1.44
CA PHE A 17 0.14 -8.99 0.33
C PHE A 17 -0.52 -9.66 -0.88
N PHE A 18 -1.21 -10.78 -0.66
CA PHE A 18 -1.85 -11.48 -1.77
C PHE A 18 -3.12 -10.78 -2.30
N ASN A 19 -3.78 -9.95 -1.47
CA ASN A 19 -4.78 -9.02 -1.99
C ASN A 19 -4.19 -8.01 -2.98
N LEU A 20 -2.89 -7.70 -2.90
CA LEU A 20 -2.19 -6.86 -3.88
C LEU A 20 -1.58 -7.66 -5.02
N PHE A 21 -1.07 -8.86 -4.74
CA PHE A 21 -0.48 -9.74 -5.75
C PHE A 21 -1.52 -10.36 -6.70
N LYS A 22 -2.80 -10.41 -6.29
CA LYS A 22 -3.95 -10.87 -7.10
C LYS A 22 -3.83 -12.29 -7.68
N THR A 23 -2.93 -13.11 -7.12
CA THR A 23 -2.68 -14.49 -7.57
C THR A 23 -3.32 -15.49 -6.60
N PRO A 24 -3.95 -16.59 -7.07
CA PRO A 24 -4.47 -17.65 -6.21
C PRO A 24 -3.41 -18.26 -5.30
N TRP A 25 -3.71 -18.32 -4.01
CA TRP A 25 -2.80 -18.79 -2.97
C TRP A 25 -3.56 -19.36 -1.78
N GLU A 26 -2.86 -20.14 -0.95
CA GLU A 26 -3.35 -20.56 0.36
C GLU A 26 -2.18 -20.75 1.35
N PHE A 27 -2.51 -20.83 2.64
CA PHE A 27 -1.54 -21.31 3.62
C PHE A 27 -1.29 -22.80 3.39
N CYS A 28 -0.03 -23.19 3.46
CA CYS A 28 0.40 -24.56 3.20
C CYS A 28 -0.34 -25.56 4.11
N SER A 29 -0.97 -26.56 3.52
CA SER A 29 -1.63 -27.66 4.22
C SER A 29 -0.84 -28.96 4.10
N LEU A 30 -0.91 -29.81 5.12
CA LEU A 30 -0.16 -31.07 5.15
C LEU A 30 -0.66 -32.00 4.03
N GLY A 31 0.26 -32.50 3.20
CA GLY A 31 -0.04 -33.42 2.10
C GLY A 31 -0.50 -32.76 0.80
N ALA A 32 -0.63 -31.43 0.75
CA ALA A 32 -0.91 -30.71 -0.49
C ALA A 32 0.34 -30.54 -1.35
N SER A 33 0.15 -30.59 -2.67
CA SER A 33 1.18 -30.30 -3.67
C SER A 33 1.00 -28.89 -4.21
N TYR A 34 2.06 -28.10 -4.18
CA TYR A 34 2.07 -26.74 -4.72
C TYR A 34 3.01 -26.66 -5.94
N GLU A 35 2.77 -25.72 -6.85
CA GLU A 35 3.73 -25.44 -7.93
C GLU A 35 4.84 -24.51 -7.40
N VAL A 36 4.44 -23.56 -6.54
CA VAL A 36 5.32 -22.62 -5.86
C VAL A 36 5.07 -22.71 -4.36
N LEU A 37 6.13 -22.87 -3.58
CA LEU A 37 6.09 -22.79 -2.13
C LEU A 37 6.87 -21.56 -1.65
N ILE A 38 6.22 -20.65 -0.94
CA ILE A 38 6.85 -19.49 -0.32
C ILE A 38 7.00 -19.74 1.17
N CYS A 39 8.22 -19.68 1.68
CA CYS A 39 8.53 -19.88 3.10
C CYS A 39 8.98 -18.57 3.72
N ALA A 40 8.25 -18.10 4.73
CA ALA A 40 8.59 -16.94 5.54
C ALA A 40 9.28 -17.35 6.84
N ASP A 41 10.52 -16.93 7.04
CA ASP A 41 11.22 -16.99 8.33
C ASP A 41 11.30 -18.39 8.97
N SER A 42 11.63 -19.39 8.13
CA SER A 42 12.12 -20.75 8.46
C SER A 42 11.18 -21.75 9.18
N GLN A 43 10.66 -22.71 8.42
CA GLN A 43 11.10 -24.11 8.34
C GLN A 43 10.55 -24.61 7.01
N VAL A 44 11.41 -25.02 6.07
CA VAL A 44 10.93 -25.54 4.79
C VAL A 44 10.43 -26.96 5.04
N ALA A 45 9.11 -27.12 5.15
CA ALA A 45 8.52 -28.46 5.14
C ALA A 45 8.84 -29.11 3.78
N PHE A 46 9.21 -30.40 3.78
CA PHE A 46 9.42 -31.13 2.54
C PHE A 46 8.15 -31.03 1.68
N ASN A 47 8.30 -30.47 0.48
CA ASN A 47 7.20 -30.30 -0.46
C ASN A 47 7.70 -30.58 -1.88
N PRO A 48 6.92 -31.25 -2.74
CA PRO A 48 7.31 -31.57 -4.12
C PRO A 48 7.26 -30.36 -5.08
N ALA A 49 7.13 -29.13 -4.59
CA ALA A 49 7.03 -27.93 -5.42
C ALA A 49 8.19 -27.76 -6.40
N GLN A 50 7.86 -27.26 -7.60
CA GLN A 50 8.83 -26.99 -8.66
C GLN A 50 9.73 -25.80 -8.30
N LEU A 51 9.17 -24.81 -7.60
CA LEU A 51 9.88 -23.66 -7.08
C LEU A 51 9.63 -23.50 -5.57
N VAL A 52 10.70 -23.42 -4.79
CA VAL A 52 10.67 -23.05 -3.37
C VAL A 52 11.38 -21.72 -3.19
N VAL A 53 10.67 -20.71 -2.68
CA VAL A 53 11.23 -19.39 -2.37
C VAL A 53 11.29 -19.22 -0.86
N VAL A 54 12.51 -19.08 -0.32
CA VAL A 54 12.76 -18.97 1.12
C VAL A 54 13.18 -17.54 1.44
N TYR A 55 12.31 -16.81 2.14
CA TYR A 55 12.59 -15.49 2.69
C TYR A 55 13.10 -15.61 4.12
N GLY A 56 14.13 -14.84 4.45
CA GLY A 56 14.69 -14.81 5.80
C GLY A 56 15.77 -13.75 5.93
N ALA A 57 15.58 -12.85 6.89
CA ALA A 57 16.50 -11.75 7.20
C ALA A 57 17.66 -12.15 8.12
N ARG A 58 17.73 -13.44 8.51
CA ARG A 58 18.73 -13.97 9.43
C ARG A 58 19.24 -15.33 8.95
N PRO A 59 20.47 -15.72 9.33
CA PRO A 59 20.96 -17.08 9.12
C PRO A 59 20.07 -18.09 9.85
N GLY A 60 19.77 -19.20 9.20
CA GLY A 60 18.90 -20.24 9.75
C GLY A 60 19.37 -21.66 9.45
N ALA A 61 18.67 -22.64 10.02
CA ALA A 61 18.96 -24.06 9.80
C ALA A 61 18.89 -24.46 8.31
N PHE A 62 18.04 -23.79 7.53
CA PHE A 62 17.95 -23.99 6.09
C PHE A 62 19.27 -23.65 5.37
N ASP A 63 19.97 -22.60 5.79
CA ASP A 63 21.22 -22.16 5.17
C ASP A 63 22.31 -23.21 5.42
N ALA A 64 22.44 -23.67 6.67
CA ALA A 64 23.39 -24.72 7.05
C ALA A 64 23.14 -26.07 6.35
N GLN A 65 21.87 -26.44 6.13
CA GLN A 65 21.51 -27.70 5.44
C GLN A 65 21.83 -27.70 3.94
N ASN A 66 22.03 -26.52 3.34
CA ASN A 66 22.29 -26.35 1.91
C ASN A 66 23.68 -25.75 1.63
N ASP A 67 24.60 -25.85 2.60
CA ASP A 67 25.97 -25.34 2.51
C ASP A 67 26.04 -23.85 2.12
N LEU A 68 25.08 -23.06 2.61
CA LEU A 68 25.03 -21.61 2.41
C LEU A 68 25.65 -20.89 3.62
N GLU A 69 26.56 -19.98 3.33
CA GLU A 69 27.06 -19.00 4.28
C GLU A 69 26.16 -17.76 4.23
N ALA A 70 25.63 -17.35 5.38
CA ALA A 70 24.78 -16.17 5.52
C ALA A 70 25.37 -15.20 6.54
N ILE A 71 25.67 -13.97 6.11
CA ILE A 71 26.24 -12.92 6.95
C ILE A 71 25.17 -11.87 7.21
N SER A 72 24.83 -11.64 8.48
CA SER A 72 23.83 -10.63 8.86
C SER A 72 24.34 -9.21 8.64
N LEU A 73 23.52 -8.39 8.00
CA LEU A 73 23.79 -6.99 7.72
C LEU A 73 22.63 -6.14 8.28
N SER A 74 22.98 -5.14 9.10
CA SER A 74 22.02 -4.39 9.93
C SER A 74 21.83 -2.93 9.49
N LYS A 75 22.02 -2.63 8.21
CA LYS A 75 21.84 -1.27 7.66
C LYS A 75 20.94 -1.35 6.44
N GLY A 76 19.91 -0.49 6.38
CA GLY A 76 19.04 -0.41 5.20
C GLY A 76 19.86 -0.37 3.91
N ALA A 77 19.50 -1.24 2.97
CA ALA A 77 20.18 -1.41 1.70
C ALA A 77 19.20 -1.20 0.56
N ASN A 78 19.71 -1.08 -0.67
CA ASN A 78 18.87 -1.11 -1.84
C ASN A 78 19.27 -2.26 -2.73
N LEU A 79 18.27 -3.03 -3.14
CA LEU A 79 18.42 -4.10 -4.11
C LEU A 79 18.43 -3.51 -5.52
N SER A 80 19.28 -4.07 -6.38
CA SER A 80 19.28 -3.81 -7.81
C SER A 80 18.45 -4.88 -8.51
N PHE A 81 17.34 -4.48 -9.15
CA PHE A 81 16.42 -5.40 -9.82
C PHE A 81 15.95 -4.83 -11.16
N LYS A 82 16.40 -5.44 -12.27
CA LYS A 82 16.04 -5.07 -13.65
C LYS A 82 16.14 -3.56 -13.93
N GLY A 83 17.22 -2.93 -13.47
CA GLY A 83 17.48 -1.49 -13.60
C GLY A 83 16.71 -0.60 -12.62
N ASN A 84 15.90 -1.18 -11.73
CA ASN A 84 15.21 -0.48 -10.66
C ASN A 84 15.91 -0.70 -9.32
N ARG A 85 15.62 0.20 -8.38
CA ARG A 85 16.09 0.17 -7.01
C ARG A 85 14.96 -0.24 -6.08
N ILE A 86 15.17 -1.23 -5.21
CA ILE A 86 14.20 -1.65 -4.18
C ILE A 86 14.79 -1.40 -2.80
N PRO A 87 14.34 -0.37 -2.07
CA PRO A 87 14.75 -0.15 -0.69
C PRO A 87 14.35 -1.30 0.23
N LEU A 88 15.26 -1.70 1.11
CA LEU A 88 14.99 -2.59 2.25
C LEU A 88 14.96 -1.76 3.55
N TYR A 89 13.96 -2.02 4.38
CA TYR A 89 13.74 -1.30 5.63
C TYR A 89 14.13 -2.10 6.88
N GLY A 90 14.12 -3.42 6.79
CA GLY A 90 14.54 -4.34 7.84
C GLY A 90 15.98 -4.81 7.70
N ASP A 91 16.32 -5.79 8.55
CA ASP A 91 17.58 -6.53 8.47
C ASP A 91 17.61 -7.38 7.19
N PHE A 92 18.82 -7.68 6.72
CA PHE A 92 19.01 -8.63 5.63
C PHE A 92 20.33 -9.39 5.80
N VAL A 93 20.51 -10.45 5.01
CA VAL A 93 21.74 -11.24 4.96
C VAL A 93 22.36 -11.17 3.57
N SER A 94 23.69 -11.13 3.54
CA SER A 94 24.48 -11.47 2.36
C SER A 94 24.70 -12.98 2.32
N LEU A 95 24.63 -13.56 1.14
CA LEU A 95 24.65 -15.00 0.90
C LEU A 95 25.82 -15.39 0.01
N SER A 96 26.58 -16.40 0.43
CA SER A 96 27.58 -17.11 -0.37
C SER A 96 27.33 -18.62 -0.30
N GLY A 97 27.70 -19.36 -1.34
CA GLY A 97 27.51 -20.81 -1.37
C GLY A 97 27.33 -21.39 -2.78
N PRO A 98 26.97 -22.68 -2.88
CA PRO A 98 26.70 -23.34 -4.16
C PRO A 98 25.40 -22.80 -4.75
N GLY A 99 25.49 -21.85 -5.68
CA GLY A 99 24.30 -21.30 -6.33
C GLY A 99 24.62 -20.16 -7.30
N LYS A 100 23.63 -19.82 -8.11
CA LYS A 100 23.67 -18.67 -9.02
C LYS A 100 23.09 -17.45 -8.30
N PRO A 101 23.79 -16.30 -8.24
CA PRO A 101 23.21 -15.05 -7.79
C PRO A 101 22.01 -14.65 -8.65
N VAL A 102 20.88 -14.38 -8.01
CA VAL A 102 19.64 -13.90 -8.66
C VAL A 102 19.23 -12.51 -8.22
N LEU A 103 19.78 -12.02 -7.09
CA LEU A 103 19.49 -10.69 -6.57
C LEU A 103 20.69 -10.16 -5.78
N GLN A 104 21.02 -8.90 -6.00
CA GLN A 104 22.15 -8.24 -5.36
C GLN A 104 21.76 -6.84 -4.87
N THR A 105 22.52 -6.32 -3.91
CA THR A 105 22.45 -4.90 -3.55
C THR A 105 23.16 -4.03 -4.60
N GLU A 106 22.91 -2.72 -4.59
CA GLU A 106 23.69 -1.74 -5.36
C GLU A 106 25.19 -1.77 -5.04
N ASN A 107 25.57 -2.27 -3.86
CA ASN A 107 26.96 -2.37 -3.42
C ASN A 107 27.61 -3.73 -3.79
N GLY A 108 26.89 -4.62 -4.48
CA GLY A 108 27.41 -5.91 -4.93
C GLY A 108 27.22 -7.09 -3.95
N GLU A 109 26.69 -6.85 -2.75
CA GLU A 109 26.33 -7.94 -1.82
C GLU A 109 25.25 -8.84 -2.44
N THR A 110 25.45 -10.16 -2.42
CA THR A 110 24.46 -11.11 -2.96
C THR A 110 23.39 -11.36 -1.91
N VAL A 111 22.14 -10.97 -2.22
CA VAL A 111 21.00 -11.13 -1.31
C VAL A 111 20.07 -12.25 -1.78
N GLY A 112 20.23 -12.74 -3.02
CA GLY A 112 19.46 -13.86 -3.53
C GLY A 112 20.35 -14.89 -4.21
N LEU A 113 20.23 -16.15 -3.80
CA LEU A 113 20.88 -17.30 -4.43
C LEU A 113 19.84 -18.31 -4.91
N GLU A 114 20.02 -18.80 -6.14
CA GLU A 114 19.29 -19.95 -6.67
C GLU A 114 20.19 -21.19 -6.70
N PHE A 115 19.64 -22.33 -6.27
CA PHE A 115 20.31 -23.62 -6.29
C PHE A 115 19.31 -24.78 -6.42
N GLY A 116 19.83 -26.00 -6.49
CA GLY A 116 19.04 -27.22 -6.69
C GLY A 116 18.90 -27.67 -8.15
N PRO A 117 18.38 -28.90 -8.36
CA PRO A 117 18.23 -29.51 -9.68
C PRO A 117 17.27 -28.74 -10.59
N ALA A 118 17.30 -29.03 -11.89
CA ALA A 118 16.44 -28.34 -12.88
C ALA A 118 14.94 -28.47 -12.59
N GLU A 119 14.52 -29.63 -12.09
CA GLU A 119 13.11 -29.97 -11.81
C GLU A 119 12.59 -29.36 -10.51
N ARG A 120 13.49 -28.96 -9.60
CA ARG A 120 13.15 -28.38 -8.30
C ARG A 120 14.17 -27.31 -7.95
N LYS A 121 13.80 -26.06 -8.21
CA LYS A 121 14.64 -24.90 -7.89
C LYS A 121 14.30 -24.36 -6.52
N CYS A 122 15.34 -24.03 -5.78
CA CYS A 122 15.22 -23.28 -4.54
C CYS A 122 15.87 -21.91 -4.70
N VAL A 123 15.16 -20.88 -4.27
CA VAL A 123 15.66 -19.50 -4.23
C VAL A 123 15.65 -19.02 -2.80
N ARG A 124 16.83 -18.74 -2.24
CA ARG A 124 16.99 -18.14 -0.92
C ARG A 124 17.15 -16.64 -1.06
N LEU A 125 16.25 -15.87 -0.45
CA LEU A 125 16.26 -14.40 -0.45
C LEU A 125 16.51 -13.88 0.95
N GLY A 126 17.62 -13.18 1.13
CA GLY A 126 18.20 -12.73 2.39
C GLY A 126 17.44 -11.64 3.14
N PHE A 127 16.17 -11.41 2.87
CA PHE A 127 15.32 -10.46 3.60
C PHE A 127 13.96 -11.09 3.88
N ASP A 128 13.20 -10.54 4.82
CA ASP A 128 11.83 -11.00 5.11
C ASP A 128 10.82 -10.14 4.35
N LEU A 129 10.29 -10.68 3.24
CA LEU A 129 9.26 -10.02 2.42
C LEU A 129 8.07 -9.54 3.26
N PHE A 130 7.56 -10.35 4.18
CA PHE A 130 6.34 -10.00 4.90
C PHE A 130 6.59 -8.96 6.01
N SER A 131 7.80 -8.91 6.56
CA SER A 131 8.21 -7.80 7.42
C SER A 131 8.35 -6.49 6.62
N GLU A 132 8.89 -6.53 5.40
CA GLU A 132 8.96 -5.37 4.50
C GLU A 132 7.56 -4.86 4.12
N VAL A 133 6.66 -5.75 3.70
CA VAL A 133 5.26 -5.42 3.38
C VAL A 133 4.55 -4.82 4.60
N LYS A 134 4.76 -5.39 5.79
CA LYS A 134 4.18 -4.88 7.04
C LYS A 134 4.68 -3.47 7.34
N GLN A 135 5.96 -3.19 7.13
CA GLN A 135 6.56 -1.87 7.30
C GLN A 135 5.93 -0.86 6.32
N LEU A 136 5.87 -1.22 5.04
CA LEU A 136 5.29 -0.37 3.99
C LEU A 136 3.81 -0.06 4.23
N LEU A 137 2.99 -1.07 4.55
CA LEU A 137 1.55 -0.86 4.74
C LEU A 137 1.21 -0.16 6.06
N ARG A 138 2.02 -0.32 7.13
CA ARG A 138 1.71 0.26 8.45
C ARG A 138 2.34 1.62 8.70
N ARG A 139 3.55 1.84 8.20
CA ARG A 139 4.34 3.05 8.47
C ARG A 139 4.61 3.85 7.20
N GLY A 140 4.47 3.24 6.03
CA GLY A 140 4.86 3.84 4.76
C GLY A 140 6.36 3.82 4.54
N GLN A 141 6.77 4.44 3.45
CA GLN A 141 8.17 4.67 3.09
C GLN A 141 8.59 6.11 3.39
N PRO A 142 9.88 6.36 3.69
CA PRO A 142 10.40 7.72 3.86
C PRO A 142 10.20 8.56 2.61
N ALA A 143 10.10 9.89 2.78
CA ALA A 143 9.91 10.82 1.66
C ALA A 143 11.00 10.71 0.59
N ALA A 144 12.24 10.38 0.99
CA ALA A 144 13.35 10.13 0.06
C ALA A 144 13.07 8.99 -0.93
N HIS A 145 12.23 8.03 -0.56
CA HIS A 145 11.85 6.90 -1.41
C HIS A 145 10.46 7.08 -2.05
N ALA A 146 9.79 8.24 -1.87
CA ALA A 146 8.41 8.45 -2.29
C ALA A 146 8.15 8.17 -3.79
N ARG A 147 9.17 8.31 -4.65
CA ARG A 147 9.09 8.05 -6.09
C ARG A 147 9.36 6.59 -6.48
N ILE A 148 9.72 5.74 -5.52
CA ILE A 148 10.02 4.33 -5.75
C ILE A 148 8.79 3.51 -5.34
N PRO A 149 8.16 2.77 -6.25
CA PRO A 149 7.02 1.90 -5.92
C PRO A 149 7.53 0.60 -5.27
N THR A 150 8.06 0.70 -4.05
CA THR A 150 8.82 -0.38 -3.41
C THR A 150 8.03 -1.69 -3.32
N LEU A 151 6.75 -1.62 -2.95
CA LEU A 151 5.90 -2.79 -2.80
C LEU A 151 5.61 -3.46 -4.15
N ASP A 152 5.29 -2.67 -5.18
CA ASP A 152 5.08 -3.17 -6.54
C ASP A 152 6.35 -3.83 -7.11
N LEU A 153 7.53 -3.28 -6.81
CA LEU A 153 8.80 -3.89 -7.23
C LEU A 153 9.09 -5.20 -6.49
N GLN A 154 8.73 -5.32 -5.20
CA GLN A 154 8.83 -6.59 -4.47
C GLN A 154 7.88 -7.65 -5.04
N ILE A 155 6.66 -7.24 -5.42
CA ILE A 155 5.71 -8.10 -6.14
C ILE A 155 6.29 -8.52 -7.50
N ALA A 156 6.85 -7.58 -8.26
CA ALA A 156 7.46 -7.85 -9.56
C ALA A 156 8.65 -8.82 -9.45
N LEU A 157 9.48 -8.68 -8.41
CA LEU A 157 10.57 -9.62 -8.12
C LEU A 157 10.05 -11.05 -7.92
N LEU A 158 9.06 -11.25 -7.05
CA LEU A 158 8.48 -12.58 -6.82
C LEU A 158 7.83 -13.13 -8.10
N ARG A 159 7.12 -12.29 -8.84
CA ARG A 159 6.48 -12.65 -10.11
C ARG A 159 7.51 -13.15 -11.13
N ASP A 160 8.59 -12.40 -11.30
CA ASP A 160 9.65 -12.75 -12.24
C ASP A 160 10.35 -14.05 -11.83
N LEU A 161 10.57 -14.27 -10.53
CA LEU A 161 11.07 -15.55 -10.04
C LEU A 161 10.16 -16.71 -10.44
N ILE A 162 8.83 -16.56 -10.37
CA ILE A 162 7.89 -17.62 -10.75
C ILE A 162 7.84 -17.82 -12.28
N VAL A 163 7.65 -16.74 -13.04
CA VAL A 163 7.41 -16.80 -14.49
C VAL A 163 8.65 -17.26 -15.27
N GLU A 164 9.85 -16.85 -14.85
CA GLU A 164 11.10 -17.29 -15.49
C GLU A 164 11.32 -18.81 -15.37
N ARG A 165 10.62 -19.50 -14.46
CA ARG A 165 10.63 -20.97 -14.35
C ARG A 165 9.44 -21.62 -15.07
N SER A 166 8.79 -20.90 -15.98
CA SER A 166 7.66 -21.37 -16.79
C SER A 166 6.45 -21.85 -15.98
N ILE A 167 6.34 -21.41 -14.72
CA ILE A 167 5.18 -21.68 -13.88
C ILE A 167 4.12 -20.62 -14.23
N PRO A 168 2.95 -21.01 -14.75
CA PRO A 168 1.93 -20.05 -15.14
C PRO A 168 1.32 -19.37 -13.91
N LEU A 169 1.15 -18.06 -13.99
CA LEU A 169 0.36 -17.30 -13.02
C LEU A 169 -1.02 -17.03 -13.61
N VAL A 170 -2.06 -17.42 -12.88
CA VAL A 170 -3.43 -16.99 -13.19
C VAL A 170 -3.53 -15.53 -12.75
N GLU A 171 -3.33 -14.64 -13.71
CA GLU A 171 -3.43 -13.19 -13.48
C GLU A 171 -4.76 -12.68 -14.03
N ILE A 172 -5.48 -11.92 -13.22
CA ILE A 172 -6.37 -10.89 -13.74
C ILE A 172 -5.45 -9.71 -14.00
N PRO A 173 -5.10 -9.37 -15.27
CA PRO A 173 -4.13 -8.34 -15.53
C PRO A 173 -4.61 -7.04 -14.89
N PRO A 174 -3.91 -6.50 -13.87
CA PRO A 174 -4.32 -5.26 -13.22
C PRO A 174 -3.93 -4.05 -14.08
N VAL A 175 -3.44 -4.26 -15.30
CA VAL A 175 -2.84 -3.25 -16.16
C VAL A 175 -3.31 -3.43 -17.61
N PRO A 176 -3.56 -2.34 -18.35
CA PRO A 176 -3.85 -2.43 -19.77
C PRO A 176 -2.66 -3.03 -20.55
N PRO A 177 -2.90 -3.67 -21.70
CA PRO A 177 -1.83 -4.17 -22.56
C PRO A 177 -0.79 -3.09 -22.90
N GLY A 178 0.50 -3.41 -22.76
CA GLY A 178 1.61 -2.50 -23.05
C GLY A 178 2.04 -1.60 -21.88
N TYR A 179 1.37 -1.67 -20.73
CA TYR A 179 1.73 -0.88 -19.54
C TYR A 179 2.24 -1.77 -18.41
N LYS A 180 3.23 -1.27 -17.65
CA LYS A 180 3.84 -2.01 -16.53
C LYS A 180 3.07 -1.87 -15.22
N PHE A 181 2.27 -0.83 -15.09
CA PHE A 181 1.48 -0.50 -13.89
C PHE A 181 0.27 0.34 -14.29
N ILE A 182 -0.78 0.31 -13.46
CA ILE A 182 -1.91 1.22 -13.52
C ILE A 182 -1.85 2.11 -12.27
N VAL A 183 -2.18 3.39 -12.44
CA VAL A 183 -2.44 4.28 -11.31
C VAL A 183 -3.84 4.82 -11.50
N CYS A 184 -4.69 4.63 -10.49
CA CYS A 184 -6.01 5.24 -10.47
C CYS A 184 -5.93 6.44 -9.54
N LEU A 185 -6.06 7.64 -10.11
CA LEU A 185 -6.37 8.82 -9.31
C LEU A 185 -7.80 8.63 -8.80
N THR A 186 -8.01 8.79 -7.51
CA THR A 186 -9.34 8.73 -6.90
C THR A 186 -9.49 9.94 -5.99
N HIS A 187 -10.64 10.60 -6.06
CA HIS A 187 -10.97 11.70 -5.19
C HIS A 187 -12.19 11.34 -4.34
N ASP A 188 -11.95 10.96 -3.09
CA ASP A 188 -13.02 10.75 -2.11
C ASP A 188 -13.59 12.12 -1.70
N VAL A 189 -14.82 12.40 -2.12
CA VAL A 189 -15.52 13.65 -1.84
C VAL A 189 -16.48 13.42 -0.66
N ASP A 190 -15.98 13.54 0.56
CA ASP A 190 -16.84 13.39 1.75
C ASP A 190 -17.77 14.60 1.97
N HIS A 191 -17.27 15.80 1.65
CA HIS A 191 -18.01 17.06 1.75
C HIS A 191 -17.83 17.87 0.47
N LEU A 192 -18.92 18.20 -0.20
CA LEU A 192 -18.89 19.04 -1.41
C LEU A 192 -18.60 20.52 -1.11
N GLY A 193 -19.05 21.01 0.04
CA GLY A 193 -18.91 22.39 0.46
C GLY A 193 -19.59 22.63 1.80
N ILE A 194 -19.12 23.61 2.57
CA ILE A 194 -19.70 23.94 3.86
C ILE A 194 -21.10 24.55 3.71
N LYS A 195 -21.42 25.16 2.56
CA LYS A 195 -22.73 25.75 2.28
C LYS A 195 -23.89 24.75 2.37
N ASN A 196 -23.61 23.47 2.14
CA ASN A 196 -24.58 22.38 2.20
C ASN A 196 -24.91 21.99 3.65
N HIS A 197 -24.04 22.38 4.59
CA HIS A 197 -24.28 22.24 6.02
C HIS A 197 -24.86 23.55 6.58
N ARG A 198 -25.67 23.48 7.63
CA ARG A 198 -26.25 24.67 8.30
C ARG A 198 -25.93 24.62 9.79
N CYS A 199 -26.93 24.68 10.67
CA CYS A 199 -26.73 24.51 12.10
C CYS A 199 -26.62 23.03 12.48
N ASP A 200 -25.64 22.31 11.93
CA ASP A 200 -25.40 20.90 12.21
C ASP A 200 -24.05 20.65 12.91
N HIS A 201 -23.86 19.41 13.37
CA HIS A 201 -22.66 18.99 14.07
C HIS A 201 -21.36 19.16 13.25
N THR A 202 -21.45 19.16 11.92
CA THR A 202 -20.31 19.39 11.03
C THR A 202 -19.86 20.84 11.11
N VAL A 203 -20.81 21.80 11.04
CA VAL A 203 -20.50 23.23 11.20
C VAL A 203 -20.03 23.55 12.61
N PHE A 204 -20.69 23.04 13.65
CA PHE A 204 -20.24 23.26 15.04
C PHE A 204 -18.86 22.66 15.27
N GLY A 205 -18.61 21.44 14.79
CA GLY A 205 -17.31 20.79 14.86
C GLY A 205 -16.23 21.55 14.09
N PHE A 206 -16.56 22.10 12.92
CA PHE A 206 -15.69 22.99 12.17
C PHE A 206 -15.34 24.23 12.98
N LEU A 207 -16.33 25.01 13.44
CA LEU A 207 -16.11 26.25 14.19
C LEU A 207 -15.27 26.00 15.45
N PHE A 208 -15.58 24.95 16.20
CA PHE A 208 -14.81 24.58 17.39
C PHE A 208 -13.33 24.29 17.05
N ARG A 209 -13.07 23.49 16.01
CA ARG A 209 -11.69 23.18 15.57
C ARG A 209 -10.99 24.39 14.95
N ALA A 210 -11.72 25.22 14.22
CA ALA A 210 -11.20 26.39 13.53
C ALA A 210 -10.83 27.51 14.52
N ILE A 211 -11.58 27.67 15.62
CA ILE A 211 -11.35 28.71 16.63
C ILE A 211 -10.44 28.19 17.74
N PHE A 212 -10.91 27.21 18.53
CA PHE A 212 -10.22 26.74 19.72
C PHE A 212 -9.13 25.71 19.39
N GLY A 213 -9.42 24.78 18.47
CA GLY A 213 -8.46 23.75 18.08
C GLY A 213 -7.22 24.33 17.40
N SER A 214 -7.39 25.37 16.59
CA SER A 214 -6.28 26.08 15.93
C SER A 214 -5.45 26.88 16.93
N LEU A 215 -6.07 27.58 17.88
CA LEU A 215 -5.40 28.31 18.95
C LEU A 215 -4.58 27.37 19.83
N ALA A 216 -5.19 26.28 20.30
CA ALA A 216 -4.49 25.27 21.08
C ALA A 216 -3.33 24.63 20.30
N GLY A 217 -3.51 24.39 19.00
CA GLY A 217 -2.45 23.91 18.12
C GLY A 217 -1.30 24.89 17.95
N PHE A 218 -1.60 26.19 17.85
CA PHE A 218 -0.61 27.26 17.78
C PHE A 218 0.19 27.38 19.09
N CYS A 219 -0.50 27.43 20.24
CA CYS A 219 0.15 27.47 21.56
C CYS A 219 1.05 26.24 21.84
N LYS A 220 0.73 25.09 21.23
CA LYS A 220 1.53 23.85 21.34
C LYS A 220 2.63 23.74 20.28
N GLY A 221 2.85 24.77 19.45
CA GLY A 221 3.85 24.76 18.38
C GLY A 221 3.54 23.80 17.22
N ARG A 222 2.31 23.27 17.13
CA ARG A 222 1.90 22.32 16.08
C ARG A 222 1.33 23.00 14.83
N ARG A 223 1.08 24.31 14.88
CA ARG A 223 0.55 25.10 13.77
C ARG A 223 1.27 26.44 13.67
N SER A 224 1.42 26.93 12.44
CA SER A 224 1.97 28.26 12.19
C SER A 224 0.93 29.36 12.42
N PHE A 225 1.38 30.60 12.61
CA PHE A 225 0.49 31.76 12.71
C PHE A 225 -0.37 31.94 11.45
N GLN A 226 0.20 31.67 10.26
CA GLN A 226 -0.53 31.72 8.99
C GLN A 226 -1.70 30.72 8.96
N GLN A 227 -1.50 29.50 9.48
CA GLN A 227 -2.57 28.49 9.58
C GLN A 227 -3.64 28.90 10.59
N LEU A 228 -3.26 29.54 11.70
CA LEU A 228 -4.22 30.08 12.67
C LEU A 228 -5.10 31.16 12.01
N ALA A 229 -4.47 32.15 11.37
CA ALA A 229 -5.15 33.25 10.70
C ALA A 229 -6.08 32.75 9.58
N ALA A 230 -5.65 31.78 8.78
CA ALA A 230 -6.47 31.20 7.72
C ALA A 230 -7.72 30.49 8.27
N ASN A 231 -7.58 29.72 9.35
CA ASN A 231 -8.72 29.04 9.99
C ASN A 231 -9.71 30.03 10.61
N TRP A 232 -9.20 31.09 11.27
CA TRP A 232 -10.06 32.12 11.84
C TRP A 232 -10.76 32.93 10.76
N LYS A 233 -10.07 33.28 9.67
CA LYS A 233 -10.68 33.92 8.51
C LYS A 233 -11.82 33.07 7.96
N ALA A 234 -11.62 31.76 7.79
CA ALA A 234 -12.66 30.84 7.33
C ALA A 234 -13.87 30.81 8.28
N ALA A 235 -13.64 30.77 9.60
CA ALA A 235 -14.71 30.80 10.59
C ALA A 235 -15.51 32.12 10.54
N ILE A 236 -14.81 33.26 10.43
CA ILE A 236 -15.44 34.60 10.35
C ILE A 236 -16.18 34.77 9.02
N SER A 237 -15.67 34.22 7.92
CA SER A 237 -16.32 34.31 6.61
C SER A 237 -17.50 33.36 6.42
N LEU A 238 -17.71 32.40 7.34
CA LEU A 238 -18.76 31.39 7.22
C LEU A 238 -20.16 31.97 6.96
N PRO A 239 -20.62 33.04 7.66
CA PRO A 239 -21.90 33.66 7.35
C PRO A 239 -21.96 34.22 5.93
N LEU A 240 -20.85 34.81 5.45
CA LEU A 240 -20.77 35.33 4.07
C LEU A 240 -20.84 34.20 3.04
N VAL A 241 -20.27 33.03 3.34
CA VAL A 241 -20.40 31.84 2.49
C VAL A 241 -21.85 31.36 2.42
N HIS A 242 -22.56 31.29 3.55
CA HIS A 242 -23.98 30.90 3.57
C HIS A 242 -24.89 31.93 2.88
N LEU A 243 -24.52 33.22 2.92
CA LEU A 243 -25.21 34.29 2.18
C LEU A 243 -24.83 34.33 0.68
N GLY A 244 -23.88 33.51 0.23
CA GLY A 244 -23.38 33.51 -1.15
C GLY A 244 -22.51 34.72 -1.50
N LEU A 245 -22.06 35.49 -0.51
CA LEU A 245 -21.22 36.69 -0.66
C LEU A 245 -19.71 36.37 -0.66
N ALA A 246 -19.33 35.17 -0.23
CA ALA A 246 -17.95 34.70 -0.25
C ALA A 246 -17.86 33.27 -0.82
N SER A 247 -16.71 32.95 -1.41
CA SER A 247 -16.43 31.61 -1.94
C SER A 247 -16.44 30.55 -0.83
N ASP A 248 -17.03 29.40 -1.11
CA ASP A 248 -17.01 28.25 -0.20
C ASP A 248 -15.59 27.69 -0.08
N PHE A 249 -14.99 27.86 1.09
CA PHE A 249 -13.62 27.46 1.38
C PHE A 249 -13.45 25.93 1.58
N TRP A 250 -14.53 25.16 1.57
CA TRP A 250 -14.48 23.68 1.51
C TRP A 250 -14.64 23.14 0.09
N LYS A 251 -15.05 23.97 -0.88
CA LYS A 251 -15.27 23.51 -2.25
C LYS A 251 -13.92 23.28 -2.96
N THR A 252 -13.50 22.03 -3.08
CA THR A 252 -12.21 21.63 -3.67
C THR A 252 -12.31 21.06 -5.08
N ILE A 253 -13.52 20.85 -5.61
CA ILE A 253 -13.75 20.20 -6.90
C ILE A 253 -12.98 20.87 -8.05
N GLY A 254 -12.93 22.21 -8.08
CA GLY A 254 -12.15 22.94 -9.08
C GLY A 254 -10.67 22.52 -9.11
N ARG A 255 -10.06 22.36 -7.94
CA ARG A 255 -8.68 21.90 -7.81
C ARG A 255 -8.50 20.44 -8.24
N TYR A 256 -9.47 19.57 -7.96
CA TYR A 256 -9.41 18.18 -8.45
C TYR A 256 -9.47 18.14 -9.98
N ARG A 257 -10.34 18.94 -10.60
CA ARG A 257 -10.41 19.07 -12.06
C ARG A 257 -9.13 19.62 -12.69
N GLU A 258 -8.43 20.52 -12.00
CA GLU A 258 -7.11 21.02 -12.42
C GLU A 258 -6.07 19.89 -12.41
N ILE A 259 -6.08 19.03 -11.38
CA ILE A 259 -5.18 17.86 -11.26
C ILE A 259 -5.50 16.82 -12.36
N GLU A 260 -6.78 16.55 -12.62
CA GLU A 260 -7.23 15.62 -13.65
C GLU A 260 -6.91 16.12 -15.07
N GLY A 261 -6.85 17.44 -15.28
CA GLY A 261 -6.53 18.03 -16.57
C GLY A 261 -7.56 17.66 -17.65
N VAL A 262 -7.15 16.87 -18.63
CA VAL A 262 -8.01 16.41 -19.74
C VAL A 262 -8.67 15.05 -19.47
N LEU A 263 -8.32 14.39 -18.36
CA LEU A 263 -8.84 13.07 -18.03
C LEU A 263 -10.30 13.16 -17.56
N PRO A 264 -11.08 12.08 -17.73
CA PRO A 264 -12.41 11.96 -17.12
C PRO A 264 -12.34 12.09 -15.59
N SER A 265 -13.42 12.57 -14.99
CA SER A 265 -13.46 12.76 -13.54
C SER A 265 -13.52 11.43 -12.78
N THR A 266 -12.75 11.35 -11.72
CA THR A 266 -12.50 10.16 -10.88
C THR A 266 -13.05 10.33 -9.46
N PHE A 267 -14.16 11.07 -9.33
CA PHE A 267 -14.74 11.44 -8.05
C PHE A 267 -15.54 10.28 -7.45
N PHE A 268 -15.15 9.85 -6.26
CA PHE A 268 -15.92 8.95 -5.41
C PHE A 268 -16.83 9.81 -4.53
N VAL A 269 -18.11 9.80 -4.87
CA VAL A 269 -19.11 10.71 -4.31
C VAL A 269 -20.21 9.93 -3.60
N ILE A 270 -20.85 10.57 -2.64
CA ILE A 270 -21.99 10.00 -1.94
C ILE A 270 -23.23 10.20 -2.84
N PRO A 271 -23.93 9.12 -3.22
CA PRO A 271 -24.96 9.20 -4.25
C PRO A 271 -26.21 9.92 -3.77
N GLN A 272 -26.55 9.77 -2.49
CA GLN A 272 -27.80 10.26 -1.92
C GLN A 272 -27.54 11.14 -0.71
N GLN A 273 -28.18 12.30 -0.72
CA GLN A 273 -28.22 13.20 0.42
C GLN A 273 -28.99 12.56 1.58
N ASP A 274 -28.55 12.82 2.80
CA ASP A 274 -29.20 12.41 4.06
C ASP A 274 -29.36 10.88 4.24
N ASN A 275 -28.68 10.08 3.40
CA ASN A 275 -28.58 8.64 3.56
C ASN A 275 -27.23 8.25 4.22
N PRO A 276 -27.22 7.71 5.44
CA PRO A 276 -25.99 7.30 6.12
C PRO A 276 -25.41 5.97 5.58
N GLY A 277 -26.18 5.22 4.78
CA GLY A 277 -25.81 3.89 4.30
C GLY A 277 -25.93 2.79 5.34
N HIS A 278 -25.34 1.63 5.05
CA HIS A 278 -25.33 0.45 5.92
C HIS A 278 -23.88 0.01 6.20
N GLY A 279 -23.61 -0.39 7.43
CA GLY A 279 -22.40 -1.11 7.82
C GLY A 279 -22.66 -2.62 7.88
N SER A 280 -21.64 -3.38 8.31
CA SER A 280 -21.74 -4.84 8.53
C SER A 280 -22.82 -5.22 9.55
N ASP A 281 -23.11 -4.34 10.50
CA ASP A 281 -24.00 -4.60 11.63
C ASP A 281 -25.37 -3.89 11.48
N GLY A 282 -25.71 -3.44 10.27
CA GLY A 282 -26.98 -2.78 9.96
C GLY A 282 -26.85 -1.29 9.59
N PRO A 283 -27.93 -0.49 9.74
CA PRO A 283 -27.94 0.91 9.33
C PRO A 283 -26.84 1.72 10.01
N ALA A 284 -26.09 2.51 9.23
CA ALA A 284 -25.06 3.37 9.79
C ALA A 284 -25.68 4.54 10.58
N PRO A 285 -24.97 5.13 11.55
CA PRO A 285 -25.50 6.25 12.33
C PRO A 285 -25.92 7.42 11.44
N SER A 286 -27.13 7.95 11.65
CA SER A 286 -27.69 9.06 10.86
C SER A 286 -26.81 10.31 10.82
N ARG A 287 -26.00 10.54 11.86
CA ARG A 287 -25.02 11.63 11.90
C ARG A 287 -23.94 11.53 10.82
N ARG A 288 -23.69 10.35 10.24
CA ARG A 288 -22.71 10.14 9.17
C ARG A 288 -23.25 10.50 7.78
N ALA A 289 -24.53 10.81 7.65
CA ALA A 289 -25.12 11.12 6.35
C ALA A 289 -24.52 12.42 5.78
N ALA A 290 -24.17 12.38 4.49
CA ALA A 290 -23.74 13.57 3.77
C ALA A 290 -24.92 14.52 3.50
N ARG A 291 -24.62 15.82 3.45
CA ARG A 291 -25.61 16.88 3.16
C ARG A 291 -25.65 17.27 1.69
N TYR A 292 -25.14 16.42 0.80
CA TYR A 292 -25.15 16.65 -0.64
C TYR A 292 -25.53 15.37 -1.38
N ALA A 293 -25.99 15.53 -2.62
CA ALA A 293 -26.27 14.42 -3.54
C ALA A 293 -25.44 14.59 -4.81
N VAL A 294 -25.22 13.48 -5.53
CA VAL A 294 -24.42 13.47 -6.77
C VAL A 294 -24.95 14.43 -7.85
N ASP A 295 -26.26 14.69 -7.89
CA ASP A 295 -26.83 15.64 -8.85
C ASP A 295 -26.29 17.06 -8.71
N GLN A 296 -25.82 17.45 -7.51
CA GLN A 296 -25.19 18.74 -7.25
C GLN A 296 -23.79 18.87 -7.89
N LEU A 297 -23.22 17.76 -8.37
CA LEU A 297 -21.92 17.68 -9.03
C LEU A 297 -22.03 17.55 -10.55
N ARG A 298 -23.24 17.43 -11.11
CA ARG A 298 -23.46 17.10 -12.53
C ARG A 298 -22.71 18.02 -13.49
N ASP A 299 -22.75 19.33 -13.23
CA ASP A 299 -22.10 20.34 -14.09
C ASP A 299 -20.57 20.43 -13.86
N GLU A 300 -20.06 19.77 -12.82
CA GLU A 300 -18.65 19.78 -12.44
C GLU A 300 -17.90 18.51 -12.89
N ILE A 301 -18.62 17.45 -13.25
CA ILE A 301 -18.05 16.18 -13.71
C ILE A 301 -17.66 16.30 -15.19
N LYS A 302 -16.45 15.81 -15.54
CA LYS A 302 -16.04 15.57 -16.93
C LYS A 302 -16.30 14.10 -17.27
N ALA A 303 -17.15 13.86 -18.28
CA ALA A 303 -17.37 12.55 -18.85
C ALA A 303 -16.30 12.21 -19.89
#